data_AF-A0A242PBY6-F1
#
_entry.id   AF-A0A242PBY6-F1
#
_cell.length_a   1.000
_cell.length_b   1.000
_cell.length_c   1.000
_cell.angle_alpha   90.00
_cell.angle_beta   90.00
_cell.angle_gamma   90.00
#
_symmetry.space_group_name_H-M   'P 1'
#
loop_
_entity.id
_entity.type
_entity.pdbx_description
1 polymer ?
#
loop_
_entity_poly.entity_id
_entity_poly.type
_entity_poly.pdbx_seq_one_letter_code
_entity_poly.pdbx_strand_id
1 'polypeptide(L)'
;FKVALLDLDVQSNYQDADGDKIREAQPFKTKTTYAWQDNEGNEIKEDKAETIIGCGSGYSMPLTLTIKTLVNTYSEHGIPNESDSVELIKSYKIAAKSELCYAKPYATELFPENQWDGVHTDDSYSWNDPNFAQRNPNNGGGYSNDYVPNWGYKIDPTESSGRKFPTTGFSGAKFQLVMTGAQTDYQFSIPVNPDNKVSIDSRGYITLNDKPTGPVTVRATLIRNNNIIHEYTFNPTDIWVIPHIGQITIEQAVQICGGRNNMLSITELSDSPRSYDFYNLSSPGHVSNAYTRQIGKSVFGEWGWVTKDGYPDSNWRKMGPDVSSFVGNYWAKEISKDDPRWGFVVHSHDGFVGILPYDFINAPTYRTHYANAVCKN
;
A
#
# COMPACT_ATOMS: atom_id res chain seq x y z
N PHE A 1 29.25 -7.89 -4.31
CA PHE A 1 30.25 -7.44 -5.32
C PHE A 1 31.57 -7.20 -4.60
N LYS A 2 32.65 -7.91 -4.96
CA LYS A 2 34.01 -7.51 -4.53
C LYS A 2 34.48 -6.46 -5.51
N VAL A 3 34.39 -5.18 -5.11
CA VAL A 3 35.09 -4.11 -5.81
C VAL A 3 36.57 -4.40 -5.60
N ALA A 4 37.29 -4.73 -6.67
CA ALA A 4 38.74 -4.72 -6.61
C ALA A 4 39.15 -3.30 -6.23
N LEU A 5 39.66 -3.11 -5.02
CA LEU A 5 40.47 -1.93 -4.76
C LEU A 5 41.55 -1.91 -5.84
N LEU A 6 41.76 -0.72 -6.40
CA LEU A 6 42.88 -0.41 -7.27
C LEU A 6 44.14 -1.05 -6.67
N ASP A 7 44.88 -1.78 -7.50
CA ASP A 7 46.06 -2.55 -7.12
C ASP A 7 47.17 -1.55 -6.74
N LEU A 8 47.22 -1.14 -5.46
CA LEU A 8 48.23 -0.24 -4.94
C LEU A 8 49.54 -1.01 -4.84
N ASP A 9 50.43 -0.77 -5.81
CA ASP A 9 51.71 -1.45 -5.93
C ASP A 9 52.86 -0.54 -5.50
N VAL A 10 53.76 -1.10 -4.69
CA VAL A 10 54.87 -0.37 -4.06
C VAL A 10 55.91 0.12 -5.07
N GLN A 11 56.03 -0.50 -6.25
CA GLN A 11 57.01 -0.11 -7.27
C GLN A 11 56.47 0.95 -8.23
N SER A 12 55.18 0.93 -8.50
CA SER A 12 54.53 1.80 -9.48
C SER A 12 53.77 2.98 -8.85
N ASN A 13 53.50 2.94 -7.55
CA ASN A 13 52.70 3.96 -6.86
C ASN A 13 53.45 4.70 -5.75
N TYR A 14 54.78 4.58 -5.72
CA TYR A 14 55.65 5.37 -4.85
C TYR A 14 56.86 5.88 -5.62
N GLN A 15 57.14 7.17 -5.44
CA GLN A 15 58.32 7.82 -5.97
C GLN A 15 58.83 8.80 -4.93
N ASP A 16 60.12 8.71 -4.66
CA ASP A 16 60.83 9.62 -3.76
C ASP A 16 61.91 10.38 -4.53
N ALA A 17 62.11 11.65 -4.20
CA ALA A 17 62.97 12.55 -4.97
C ALA A 17 64.47 12.32 -4.68
N ASP A 18 64.82 11.88 -3.48
CA ASP A 18 66.18 11.58 -3.04
C ASP A 18 66.49 10.07 -3.01
N GLY A 19 65.52 9.23 -3.36
CA GLY A 19 65.69 7.79 -3.57
C GLY A 19 65.49 6.96 -2.30
N ASP A 20 64.80 7.52 -1.30
CA ASP A 20 64.32 6.76 -0.15
C ASP A 20 63.34 5.67 -0.57
N LYS A 21 63.19 4.67 0.30
CA LYS A 21 62.29 3.55 0.07
C LYS A 21 60.96 3.79 0.77
N ILE A 22 59.93 3.19 0.19
CA ILE A 22 58.65 3.05 0.87
C ILE A 22 58.79 2.09 2.06
N ARG A 23 58.09 2.38 3.15
CA ARG A 23 58.06 1.53 4.34
C ARG A 23 57.40 0.19 4.05
N GLU A 24 58.15 -0.90 4.19
CA GLU A 24 57.66 -2.25 3.84
C GLU A 24 56.49 -2.75 4.71
N ALA A 25 56.49 -2.44 6.01
CA ALA A 25 55.49 -2.99 6.94
C ALA A 25 54.08 -2.40 6.76
N GLN A 26 54.00 -1.13 6.34
CA GLN A 26 52.75 -0.43 6.09
C GLN A 26 53.01 0.63 5.02
N PRO A 27 53.07 0.25 3.73
CA PRO A 27 53.45 1.16 2.64
C PRO A 27 52.40 2.21 2.36
N PHE A 28 51.12 1.86 2.56
CA PHE A 28 49.99 2.73 2.27
C PHE A 28 49.07 2.85 3.49
N LYS A 29 48.47 4.04 3.63
CA LYS A 29 47.32 4.28 4.49
C LYS A 29 46.16 4.70 3.62
N THR A 30 45.05 4.00 3.76
CA THR A 30 43.85 4.23 2.96
C THR A 30 42.67 4.60 3.84
N LYS A 31 41.91 5.62 3.45
CA LYS A 31 40.59 5.91 4.03
C LYS A 31 39.55 5.93 2.92
N THR A 32 38.64 4.97 2.94
CA THR A 32 37.59 4.83 1.92
C THR A 32 36.26 5.35 2.45
N THR A 33 35.57 6.14 1.63
CA THR A 33 34.17 6.54 1.84
C THR A 33 33.36 6.25 0.58
N TYR A 34 32.05 6.14 0.73
CA TYR A 34 31.14 5.96 -0.39
C TYR A 34 29.92 6.87 -0.24
N ALA A 35 29.34 7.26 -1.37
CA ALA A 35 28.12 8.05 -1.43
C ALA A 35 27.23 7.53 -2.56
N TRP A 36 25.93 7.52 -2.31
CA TRP A 36 24.90 7.17 -3.28
C TRP A 36 24.18 8.42 -3.75
N GLN A 37 23.89 8.49 -5.03
CA GLN A 37 23.02 9.51 -5.63
C GLN A 37 21.97 8.84 -6.50
N ASP A 38 20.77 9.38 -6.54
CA ASP A 38 19.78 9.02 -7.56
C ASP A 38 20.13 9.63 -8.92
N ASN A 39 19.34 9.30 -9.94
CA ASN A 39 19.55 9.81 -11.29
C ASN A 39 19.21 11.31 -11.46
N GLU A 40 18.58 11.93 -10.43
CA GLU A 40 18.34 13.37 -10.37
C GLU A 40 19.51 14.12 -9.71
N GLY A 41 20.48 13.38 -9.15
CA GLY A 41 21.66 13.92 -8.47
C GLY A 41 21.46 14.15 -6.97
N ASN A 42 20.32 13.74 -6.41
CA ASN A 42 20.07 13.86 -4.97
C ASN A 42 20.88 12.81 -4.22
N GLU A 43 21.55 13.22 -3.15
CA GLU A 43 22.27 12.31 -2.27
C GLU A 43 21.30 11.43 -1.48
N ILE A 44 21.59 10.13 -1.45
CA ILE A 44 20.83 9.15 -0.68
C ILE A 44 21.56 8.91 0.64
N LYS A 45 20.88 9.24 1.74
CA LYS A 45 21.43 9.07 3.09
C LYS A 45 21.76 7.59 3.37
N GLU A 46 22.84 7.39 4.12
CA GLU A 46 23.40 6.07 4.40
C GLU A 46 22.44 5.14 5.15
N ASP A 47 21.57 5.69 6.01
CA ASP A 47 20.53 4.94 6.74
C ASP A 47 19.48 4.28 5.82
N LYS A 48 19.40 4.70 4.56
CA LYS A 48 18.48 4.12 3.57
C LYS A 48 19.14 3.11 2.63
N ALA A 49 20.46 2.93 2.72
CA ALA A 49 21.27 2.19 1.74
C ALA A 49 20.78 0.76 1.46
N GLU A 50 20.14 0.09 2.43
CA GLU A 50 19.62 -1.27 2.28
C GLU A 50 18.30 -1.33 1.47
N THR A 51 17.60 -0.22 1.32
CA THR A 51 16.28 -0.13 0.66
C THR A 51 16.28 0.66 -0.65
N ILE A 52 17.43 1.16 -1.10
CA ILE A 52 17.54 2.04 -2.29
C ILE A 52 17.28 1.31 -3.62
N ILE A 53 17.41 -0.01 -3.64
CA ILE A 53 17.23 -0.86 -4.83
C ILE A 53 16.11 -1.86 -4.56
N GLY A 54 15.15 -1.94 -5.47
CA GLY A 54 14.07 -2.91 -5.42
C GLY A 54 12.69 -2.26 -5.60
N CYS A 55 11.65 -3.04 -5.31
CA CYS A 55 10.27 -2.62 -5.40
C CYS A 55 9.98 -1.46 -4.45
N GLY A 56 9.42 -0.38 -4.99
CA GLY A 56 8.99 0.75 -4.17
C GLY A 56 10.13 1.59 -3.58
N SER A 57 11.37 1.41 -4.03
CA SER A 57 12.50 2.22 -3.53
C SER A 57 12.32 3.72 -3.81
N GLY A 58 11.58 4.07 -4.86
CA GLY A 58 11.20 5.45 -5.17
C GLY A 58 12.32 6.32 -5.74
N TYR A 59 13.56 5.83 -5.78
CA TYR A 59 14.71 6.54 -6.33
C TYR A 59 14.79 6.40 -7.85
N SER A 60 15.01 7.51 -8.55
CA SER A 60 15.15 7.49 -10.01
C SER A 60 16.45 6.76 -10.39
N MET A 61 16.32 5.82 -11.34
CA MET A 61 17.39 4.93 -11.76
C MET A 61 18.00 5.38 -13.11
N PRO A 62 19.29 5.11 -13.38
CA PRO A 62 20.24 4.40 -12.53
C PRO A 62 20.76 5.24 -11.35
N LEU A 63 21.02 4.58 -10.23
CA LEU A 63 21.77 5.18 -9.12
C LEU A 63 23.24 5.33 -9.48
N THR A 64 23.90 6.30 -8.85
CA THR A 64 25.35 6.49 -8.90
C THR A 64 25.97 6.17 -7.55
N LEU A 65 26.82 5.14 -7.50
CA LEU A 65 27.69 4.86 -6.35
C LEU A 65 29.06 5.48 -6.62
N THR A 66 29.46 6.46 -5.82
CA THR A 66 30.80 7.06 -5.87
C THR A 66 31.61 6.58 -4.68
N ILE A 67 32.74 5.93 -4.95
CA ILE A 67 33.71 5.48 -3.95
C ILE A 67 34.91 6.41 -4.02
N LYS A 68 35.27 6.99 -2.88
CA LYS A 68 36.44 7.85 -2.71
C LYS A 68 37.42 7.17 -1.78
N THR A 69 38.68 7.06 -2.19
CA THR A 69 39.76 6.53 -1.36
C THR A 69 40.86 7.57 -1.25
N LEU A 70 41.10 8.07 -0.05
CA LEU A 70 42.29 8.87 0.25
C LEU A 70 43.45 7.89 0.49
N VAL A 71 44.56 8.10 -0.21
CA VAL A 71 45.77 7.30 -0.10
C VAL A 71 46.92 8.17 0.33
N ASN A 72 47.61 7.76 1.40
CA ASN A 72 48.90 8.28 1.80
C ASN A 72 49.94 7.16 1.66
N THR A 73 51.17 7.54 1.36
CA THR A 73 52.32 6.63 1.38
C THR A 73 53.16 6.90 2.63
N TYR A 74 53.79 5.85 3.15
CA TYR A 74 54.77 5.98 4.22
C TYR A 74 56.17 5.74 3.68
N SER A 75 57.05 6.72 3.88
CA SER A 75 58.47 6.58 3.61
C SER A 75 59.17 5.89 4.80
N GLU A 76 60.27 5.18 4.52
CA GLU A 76 61.07 4.48 5.53
C GLU A 76 61.83 5.46 6.43
N HIS A 77 62.41 6.52 5.86
CA HIS A 77 63.30 7.45 6.56
C HIS A 77 62.97 8.94 6.40
N GLY A 78 62.01 9.30 5.56
CA GLY A 78 61.59 10.67 5.27
C GLY A 78 61.04 11.42 6.49
N ILE A 79 61.20 12.75 6.49
CA ILE A 79 60.68 13.66 7.51
C ILE A 79 59.94 14.79 6.79
N PRO A 80 58.59 14.85 6.82
CA PRO A 80 57.68 13.89 7.46
C PRO A 80 57.69 12.52 6.76
N ASN A 81 57.35 11.46 7.49
CA ASN A 81 57.35 10.09 6.96
C ASN A 81 56.02 9.68 6.29
N GLU A 82 55.01 10.56 6.31
CA GLU A 82 53.69 10.37 5.66
C GLU A 82 53.56 11.40 4.53
N SER A 83 53.17 10.95 3.35
CA SER A 83 52.90 11.84 2.22
C SER A 83 51.61 12.63 2.40
N ASP A 84 51.46 13.70 1.60
CA ASP A 84 50.15 14.27 1.35
C ASP A 84 49.17 13.22 0.81
N SER A 85 47.87 13.48 1.03
CA SER A 85 46.82 12.55 0.62
C SER A 85 46.49 12.71 -0.87
N VAL A 86 46.47 11.62 -1.61
CA VAL A 86 45.94 11.57 -2.98
C VAL A 86 44.52 11.00 -2.97
N GLU A 87 43.58 11.67 -3.63
CA GLU A 87 42.19 11.21 -3.76
C GLU A 87 42.01 10.35 -5.02
N LEU A 88 41.56 9.11 -4.83
CA LEU A 88 41.13 8.22 -5.91
C LEU A 88 39.61 8.13 -5.91
N ILE A 89 38.98 8.48 -7.04
CA ILE A 89 37.52 8.46 -7.19
C ILE A 89 37.11 7.44 -8.26
N LYS A 90 36.16 6.58 -7.94
CA LYS A 90 35.51 5.68 -8.90
C LYS A 90 33.99 5.73 -8.74
N SER A 91 33.28 5.92 -9.85
CA SER A 91 31.82 5.94 -9.86
C SER A 91 31.25 4.79 -10.70
N TYR A 92 30.14 4.22 -10.24
CA TYR A 92 29.40 3.14 -10.87
C TYR A 92 27.94 3.56 -11.08
N LYS A 93 27.39 3.26 -12.27
CA LYS A 93 25.95 3.38 -12.53
C LYS A 93 25.28 2.03 -12.29
N ILE A 94 24.29 2.00 -11.40
CA ILE A 94 23.62 0.78 -10.95
C ILE A 94 22.11 0.98 -11.13
N ALA A 95 21.50 0.17 -11.99
CA ALA A 95 20.04 0.14 -12.14
C ALA A 95 19.51 -1.19 -11.65
N ALA A 96 18.43 -1.14 -10.87
CA ALA A 96 17.63 -2.32 -10.60
C ALA A 96 17.08 -2.90 -11.92
N LYS A 97 16.94 -4.23 -11.97
CA LYS A 97 16.07 -4.86 -12.97
C LYS A 97 14.67 -4.30 -12.78
N SER A 98 14.05 -3.90 -13.89
CA SER A 98 12.73 -3.31 -13.88
C SER A 98 11.66 -4.38 -13.65
N GLU A 99 10.82 -4.19 -12.62
CA GLU A 99 9.74 -5.10 -12.25
C GLU A 99 8.51 -4.30 -11.79
N LEU A 100 7.32 -4.83 -12.09
CA LEU A 100 6.05 -4.46 -11.48
C LEU A 100 5.83 -5.38 -10.28
N CYS A 101 5.57 -4.80 -9.10
CA CYS A 101 5.62 -5.57 -7.84
C CYS A 101 4.25 -5.70 -7.17
N TYR A 102 3.55 -4.58 -7.00
CA TYR A 102 2.32 -4.53 -6.22
C TYR A 102 1.28 -3.59 -6.84
N ALA A 103 0.03 -3.76 -6.45
CA ALA A 103 -1.05 -2.80 -6.65
C ALA A 103 -1.47 -2.26 -5.28
N LYS A 104 -1.19 -0.97 -5.03
CA LYS A 104 -1.32 -0.30 -3.73
C LYS A 104 -2.60 0.55 -3.66
N PRO A 105 -3.62 0.17 -2.87
CA PRO A 105 -4.78 1.03 -2.62
C PRO A 105 -4.34 2.39 -2.06
N TYR A 106 -4.97 3.48 -2.49
CA TYR A 106 -4.56 4.83 -2.09
C TYR A 106 -4.72 5.10 -0.59
N ALA A 107 -5.68 4.45 0.06
CA ALA A 107 -5.85 4.50 1.51
C ALA A 107 -4.58 4.06 2.27
N THR A 108 -3.78 3.14 1.73
CA THR A 108 -2.50 2.71 2.34
C THR A 108 -1.47 3.85 2.41
N GLU A 109 -1.56 4.85 1.53
CA GLU A 109 -0.69 6.03 1.55
C GLU A 109 -1.18 7.09 2.55
N LEU A 110 -2.50 7.32 2.61
CA LEU A 110 -3.09 8.36 3.47
C LEU A 110 -3.28 7.91 4.93
N PHE A 111 -3.47 6.60 5.14
CA PHE A 111 -3.67 5.97 6.45
C PHE A 111 -2.68 4.82 6.65
N PRO A 112 -1.36 5.09 6.68
CA PRO A 112 -0.36 4.05 6.87
C PRO A 112 -0.50 3.38 8.24
N GLU A 113 -1.04 4.07 9.24
CA GLU A 113 -1.28 3.55 10.59
C GLU A 113 -2.58 2.74 10.73
N ASN A 114 -3.42 2.64 9.70
CA ASN A 114 -4.70 1.93 9.75
C ASN A 114 -4.92 1.02 8.52
N GLN A 115 -3.94 0.18 8.21
CA GLN A 115 -4.00 -0.65 7.00
C GLN A 115 -4.83 -1.92 7.18
N TRP A 116 -4.75 -2.49 8.38
CA TRP A 116 -5.43 -3.72 8.74
C TRP A 116 -5.59 -3.77 10.28
N ASP A 117 -6.70 -4.35 10.73
CA ASP A 117 -7.01 -4.46 12.16
C ASP A 117 -6.60 -5.83 12.71
N GLY A 118 -5.79 -5.85 13.77
CA GLY A 118 -5.40 -7.06 14.48
C GLY A 118 -6.33 -7.34 15.61
N VAL A 119 -7.14 -8.40 15.46
CA VAL A 119 -8.09 -8.83 16.48
C VAL A 119 -7.45 -9.88 17.39
N HIS A 120 -7.32 -9.51 18.65
CA HIS A 120 -6.72 -10.31 19.71
C HIS A 120 -7.64 -11.47 20.12
N THR A 121 -7.09 -12.42 20.86
CA THR A 121 -7.85 -13.55 21.39
C THR A 121 -8.86 -13.17 22.48
N ASP A 122 -8.68 -12.00 23.10
CA ASP A 122 -9.59 -11.42 24.11
C ASP A 122 -10.56 -10.40 23.48
N ASP A 123 -10.67 -10.39 22.15
CA ASP A 123 -11.50 -9.48 21.34
C ASP A 123 -11.13 -8.00 21.43
N SER A 124 -10.01 -7.67 22.06
CA SER A 124 -9.39 -6.36 21.87
C SER A 124 -8.79 -6.26 20.47
N TYR A 125 -8.45 -5.04 20.05
CA TYR A 125 -7.93 -4.82 18.70
C TYR A 125 -6.82 -3.79 18.67
N SER A 126 -5.96 -3.91 17.67
CA SER A 126 -4.83 -3.01 17.45
C SER A 126 -4.52 -2.92 15.97
N TRP A 127 -4.45 -1.69 15.47
CA TRP A 127 -4.03 -1.45 14.09
C TRP A 127 -2.57 -1.85 13.88
N ASN A 128 -2.31 -2.51 12.74
CA ASN A 128 -0.97 -2.80 12.25
C ASN A 128 -0.06 -3.64 13.18
N ASP A 129 -0.57 -4.28 14.23
CA ASP A 129 0.27 -5.05 15.16
C ASP A 129 0.75 -6.36 14.51
N PRO A 130 2.04 -6.52 14.16
CA PRO A 130 2.51 -7.70 13.43
C PRO A 130 2.21 -9.05 14.12
N ASN A 131 1.97 -9.08 15.44
CA ASN A 131 1.61 -10.30 16.15
C ASN A 131 0.20 -10.83 15.78
N PHE A 132 -0.66 -9.97 15.25
CA PHE A 132 -2.05 -10.29 14.89
C PHE A 132 -2.30 -10.20 13.38
N ALA A 133 -1.25 -10.26 12.57
CA ALA A 133 -1.32 -10.14 11.11
C ALA A 133 -2.16 -11.22 10.42
N GLN A 134 -2.32 -12.37 11.06
CA GLN A 134 -3.11 -13.49 10.56
C GLN A 134 -4.59 -13.29 10.89
N ARG A 135 -5.46 -13.67 9.95
CA ARG A 135 -6.91 -13.62 10.13
C ARG A 135 -7.34 -14.41 11.37
N ASN A 136 -8.05 -13.75 12.28
CA ASN A 136 -8.74 -14.42 13.38
C ASN A 136 -9.95 -15.18 12.82
N PRO A 137 -10.10 -16.50 13.09
CA PRO A 137 -11.18 -17.30 12.52
C PRO A 137 -12.58 -16.89 12.98
N ASN A 138 -12.70 -16.25 14.15
CA ASN A 138 -13.98 -15.86 14.75
C ASN A 138 -14.36 -14.41 14.48
N ASN A 139 -13.36 -13.52 14.33
CA ASN A 139 -13.60 -12.08 14.29
C ASN A 139 -12.97 -11.37 13.08
N GLY A 140 -12.19 -12.09 12.26
CA GLY A 140 -11.59 -11.52 11.04
C GLY A 140 -10.32 -10.75 11.34
N GLY A 141 -10.20 -9.54 10.80
CA GLY A 141 -8.95 -8.78 10.88
C GLY A 141 -7.81 -9.41 10.07
N GLY A 142 -6.61 -8.88 10.27
CA GLY A 142 -5.41 -9.35 9.58
C GLY A 142 -5.43 -9.10 8.08
N TYR A 143 -4.57 -9.82 7.37
CA TYR A 143 -4.47 -9.76 5.93
C TYR A 143 -4.06 -11.11 5.31
N SER A 144 -4.45 -11.31 4.06
CA SER A 144 -4.07 -12.50 3.27
C SER A 144 -2.59 -12.46 2.87
N ASN A 145 -2.02 -13.61 2.48
CA ASN A 145 -0.64 -13.69 2.01
C ASN A 145 -0.38 -12.90 0.71
N ASP A 146 -1.44 -12.52 0.00
CA ASP A 146 -1.36 -11.70 -1.20
C ASP A 146 -1.20 -10.21 -0.88
N TYR A 147 -1.50 -9.78 0.35
CA TYR A 147 -1.33 -8.41 0.81
C TYR A 147 0.02 -8.26 1.52
N VAL A 148 0.75 -7.19 1.18
CA VAL A 148 2.01 -6.81 1.80
C VAL A 148 1.84 -5.42 2.42
N PRO A 149 1.99 -5.28 3.75
CA PRO A 149 1.89 -4.00 4.42
C PRO A 149 2.76 -2.92 3.77
N ASN A 150 2.24 -1.70 3.69
CA ASN A 150 2.78 -0.51 3.02
C ASN A 150 2.84 -0.58 1.47
N TRP A 151 2.70 -1.77 0.89
CA TRP A 151 2.88 -2.00 -0.54
C TRP A 151 1.59 -2.44 -1.27
N GLY A 152 0.60 -2.97 -0.56
CA GLY A 152 -0.66 -3.41 -1.14
C GLY A 152 -0.62 -4.86 -1.62
N TYR A 153 -1.38 -5.19 -2.67
CA TYR A 153 -1.51 -6.56 -3.15
C TYR A 153 -0.41 -6.93 -4.14
N LYS A 154 0.11 -8.16 -4.06
CA LYS A 154 1.01 -8.74 -5.06
C LYS A 154 0.35 -8.75 -6.43
N ILE A 155 1.11 -8.45 -7.48
CA ILE A 155 0.58 -8.45 -8.86
C ILE A 155 0.25 -9.84 -9.40
N ASP A 156 0.86 -10.88 -8.84
CA ASP A 156 0.58 -12.29 -9.12
C ASP A 156 0.14 -12.98 -7.82
N PRO A 157 -1.12 -12.75 -7.41
CA PRO A 157 -1.66 -13.28 -6.16
C PRO A 157 -1.96 -14.78 -6.28
N THR A 158 -1.79 -15.49 -5.17
CA THR A 158 -1.93 -16.96 -5.10
C THR A 158 -3.14 -17.37 -4.27
N GLU A 159 -3.46 -16.66 -3.19
CA GLU A 159 -4.56 -16.98 -2.29
C GLU A 159 -5.91 -16.62 -2.90
N SER A 160 -5.96 -15.59 -3.75
CA SER A 160 -7.14 -15.21 -4.54
C SER A 160 -7.38 -16.07 -5.79
N SER A 161 -6.68 -17.21 -5.93
CA SER A 161 -6.72 -18.07 -7.13
C SER A 161 -6.36 -17.30 -8.42
N GLY A 162 -5.38 -16.39 -8.33
CA GLY A 162 -4.93 -15.57 -9.46
C GLY A 162 -5.82 -14.35 -9.78
N ARG A 163 -6.90 -14.11 -9.03
CA ARG A 163 -7.71 -12.88 -9.21
C ARG A 163 -6.90 -11.67 -8.78
N LYS A 164 -6.81 -10.67 -9.65
CA LYS A 164 -6.01 -9.45 -9.44
C LYS A 164 -6.85 -8.33 -8.85
N PHE A 165 -6.28 -7.61 -7.89
CA PHE A 165 -6.88 -6.39 -7.33
C PHE A 165 -6.94 -5.28 -8.39
N PRO A 166 -7.99 -4.46 -8.46
CA PRO A 166 -9.26 -4.62 -7.77
C PRO A 166 -10.25 -5.49 -8.56
N THR A 167 -11.09 -6.18 -7.81
CA THR A 167 -12.25 -6.95 -8.30
C THR A 167 -13.59 -6.27 -7.98
N THR A 168 -13.61 -5.44 -6.94
CA THR A 168 -14.69 -4.52 -6.59
C THR A 168 -14.32 -3.08 -6.92
N GLY A 169 -15.28 -2.14 -6.94
CA GLY A 169 -14.97 -0.75 -7.22
C GLY A 169 -16.05 0.24 -6.83
N PHE A 170 -15.69 1.51 -6.87
CA PHE A 170 -16.56 2.66 -6.71
C PHE A 170 -15.97 3.88 -7.44
N SER A 171 -16.81 4.85 -7.77
CA SER A 171 -16.33 6.09 -8.38
C SER A 171 -15.42 6.85 -7.42
N GLY A 172 -14.24 7.25 -7.90
CA GLY A 172 -13.17 7.87 -7.12
C GLY A 172 -12.26 6.88 -6.39
N ALA A 173 -12.45 5.57 -6.56
CA ALA A 173 -11.50 4.58 -6.06
C ALA A 173 -10.15 4.76 -6.77
N LYS A 174 -9.05 4.74 -6.01
CA LYS A 174 -7.72 5.06 -6.50
C LYS A 174 -6.68 4.08 -5.98
N PHE A 175 -5.74 3.68 -6.81
CA PHE A 175 -4.61 2.85 -6.43
C PHE A 175 -3.39 3.14 -7.31
N GLN A 176 -2.21 2.65 -6.93
CA GLN A 176 -0.98 2.84 -7.67
C GLN A 176 -0.32 1.51 -7.98
N LEU A 177 0.26 1.36 -9.18
CA LEU A 177 1.19 0.26 -9.45
C LEU A 177 2.54 0.57 -8.81
N VAL A 178 3.05 -0.32 -7.96
CA VAL A 178 4.36 -0.18 -7.32
C VAL A 178 5.41 -0.84 -8.22
N MET A 179 6.30 0.00 -8.76
CA MET A 179 7.39 -0.43 -9.63
C MET A 179 8.71 -0.50 -8.86
N THR A 180 9.71 -1.17 -9.42
CA THR A 180 11.12 -0.98 -9.00
C THR A 180 11.66 0.37 -9.44
N GLY A 181 12.41 1.07 -8.58
CA GLY A 181 12.90 2.42 -8.85
C GLY A 181 11.81 3.49 -8.65
N ALA A 182 11.98 4.65 -9.26
CA ALA A 182 10.98 5.72 -9.21
C ALA A 182 9.84 5.45 -10.20
N GLN A 183 8.64 5.91 -9.87
CA GLN A 183 7.52 5.90 -10.81
C GLN A 183 7.82 6.72 -12.08
N THR A 184 8.61 7.78 -11.93
CA THR A 184 9.06 8.64 -13.04
C THR A 184 10.04 7.96 -14.00
N ASP A 185 10.55 6.77 -13.68
CA ASP A 185 11.35 5.97 -14.61
C ASP A 185 10.49 5.29 -15.70
N TYR A 186 9.15 5.42 -15.61
CA TYR A 186 8.19 4.75 -16.45
C TYR A 186 7.23 5.73 -17.15
N GLN A 187 6.81 5.35 -18.34
CA GLN A 187 5.68 5.95 -19.03
C GLN A 187 4.45 5.07 -18.85
N PHE A 188 3.38 5.65 -18.30
CA PHE A 188 2.13 4.96 -18.03
C PHE A 188 1.07 5.19 -19.11
N SER A 189 0.26 4.17 -19.40
CA SER A 189 -0.85 4.23 -20.35
C SER A 189 -1.92 3.17 -20.05
N ILE A 190 -3.10 3.30 -20.65
CA ILE A 190 -4.20 2.31 -20.54
C ILE A 190 -4.55 1.79 -21.93
N PRO A 191 -3.87 0.75 -22.45
CA PRO A 191 -4.18 0.18 -23.76
C PRO A 191 -5.58 -0.43 -23.87
N VAL A 192 -6.17 -0.89 -22.76
CA VAL A 192 -7.53 -1.45 -22.73
C VAL A 192 -8.33 -0.74 -21.65
N ASN A 193 -9.27 0.11 -22.06
CA ASN A 193 -10.08 0.95 -21.18
C ASN A 193 -11.55 0.95 -21.64
N PRO A 194 -12.31 -0.12 -21.38
CA PRO A 194 -13.71 -0.20 -21.77
C PRO A 194 -14.49 1.02 -21.26
N ASP A 195 -15.19 1.67 -22.19
CA ASP A 195 -16.00 2.89 -21.99
C ASP A 195 -15.25 4.10 -21.41
N ASN A 196 -13.91 4.09 -21.44
CA ASN A 196 -13.05 5.15 -20.90
C ASN A 196 -13.32 5.51 -19.43
N LYS A 197 -13.69 4.53 -18.61
CA LYS A 197 -14.08 4.77 -17.21
C LYS A 197 -12.92 4.77 -16.22
N VAL A 198 -11.71 4.48 -16.67
CA VAL A 198 -10.50 4.50 -15.85
C VAL A 198 -9.53 5.56 -16.40
N SER A 199 -8.82 6.25 -15.51
CA SER A 199 -7.73 7.16 -15.86
C SER A 199 -6.45 6.76 -15.15
N ILE A 200 -5.31 7.19 -15.70
CA ILE A 200 -3.98 7.01 -15.10
C ILE A 200 -3.18 8.31 -15.20
N ASP A 201 -2.47 8.67 -14.13
CA ASP A 201 -1.58 9.84 -14.13
C ASP A 201 -0.12 9.47 -14.44
N SER A 202 0.74 10.49 -14.57
CA SER A 202 2.17 10.31 -14.86
C SER A 202 2.95 9.64 -13.74
N ARG A 203 2.38 9.51 -12.54
CA ARG A 203 2.98 8.81 -11.40
C ARG A 203 2.42 7.39 -11.25
N GLY A 204 1.61 6.92 -12.20
CA GLY A 204 1.05 5.58 -12.19
C GLY A 204 -0.13 5.40 -11.23
N TYR A 205 -0.76 6.47 -10.76
CA TYR A 205 -2.02 6.36 -10.03
C TYR A 205 -3.17 6.14 -10.99
N ILE A 206 -3.92 5.09 -10.74
CA ILE A 206 -5.09 4.65 -11.48
C ILE A 206 -6.32 5.06 -10.69
N THR A 207 -7.26 5.76 -11.34
CA THR A 207 -8.54 6.17 -10.75
C THR A 207 -9.70 5.54 -11.52
N LEU A 208 -10.61 4.89 -10.78
CA LEU A 208 -11.88 4.40 -11.32
C LEU A 208 -12.89 5.54 -11.30
N ASN A 209 -13.18 6.14 -12.46
CA ASN A 209 -14.11 7.28 -12.56
C ASN A 209 -15.57 6.79 -12.56
N ASP A 210 -15.81 5.60 -13.11
CA ASP A 210 -17.13 4.94 -13.18
C ASP A 210 -16.95 3.43 -13.38
N LYS A 211 -18.05 2.65 -13.38
CA LYS A 211 -18.02 1.19 -13.57
C LYS A 211 -17.57 0.84 -15.00
N PRO A 212 -16.41 0.20 -15.20
CA PRO A 212 -16.04 -0.32 -16.50
C PRO A 212 -16.96 -1.50 -16.88
N THR A 213 -17.20 -1.72 -18.18
CA THR A 213 -17.99 -2.89 -18.64
C THR A 213 -17.19 -4.19 -18.72
N GLY A 214 -15.88 -4.14 -18.46
CA GLY A 214 -15.02 -5.31 -18.49
C GLY A 214 -13.60 -5.04 -17.99
N PRO A 215 -12.67 -5.96 -18.26
CA PRO A 215 -11.29 -5.85 -17.81
C PRO A 215 -10.58 -4.61 -18.35
N VAL A 216 -9.75 -4.01 -17.51
CA VAL A 216 -8.91 -2.85 -17.80
C VAL A 216 -7.46 -3.30 -17.78
N THR A 217 -6.66 -2.90 -18.77
CA THR A 217 -5.23 -3.18 -18.81
C THR A 217 -4.45 -1.88 -18.78
N VAL A 218 -3.57 -1.77 -17.79
CA VAL A 218 -2.61 -0.68 -17.62
C VAL A 218 -1.23 -1.15 -18.06
N ARG A 219 -0.47 -0.26 -18.67
CA ARG A 219 0.88 -0.53 -19.16
C ARG A 219 1.87 0.48 -18.59
N ALA A 220 3.00 -0.02 -18.09
CA ALA A 220 4.17 0.76 -17.71
C ALA A 220 5.34 0.39 -18.63
N THR A 221 5.79 1.34 -19.45
CA THR A 221 6.96 1.19 -20.34
C THR A 221 8.16 1.86 -19.71
N LEU A 222 9.27 1.14 -19.58
CA LEU A 222 10.48 1.69 -18.98
C LEU A 222 11.16 2.71 -19.90
N ILE A 223 11.35 3.96 -19.45
CA ILE A 223 11.87 5.04 -20.31
C ILE A 223 13.32 4.79 -20.75
N ARG A 224 14.16 4.28 -19.85
CA ARG A 224 15.57 3.97 -20.17
C ARG A 224 15.74 2.79 -21.15
N ASN A 225 14.69 1.99 -21.36
CA ASN A 225 14.65 0.90 -22.34
C ASN A 225 13.20 0.55 -22.71
N ASN A 226 12.70 1.15 -23.79
CA ASN A 226 11.30 1.02 -24.22
C ASN A 226 10.88 -0.40 -24.65
N ASN A 227 11.82 -1.36 -24.74
CA ASN A 227 11.49 -2.77 -24.97
C ASN A 227 11.05 -3.49 -23.69
N ILE A 228 11.25 -2.89 -22.52
CA ILE A 228 10.81 -3.44 -21.23
C ILE A 228 9.43 -2.85 -20.92
N ILE A 229 8.42 -3.71 -20.99
CA ILE A 229 7.01 -3.37 -20.82
C ILE A 229 6.44 -4.26 -19.72
N HIS A 230 5.73 -3.64 -18.78
CA HIS A 230 4.94 -4.34 -17.76
C HIS A 230 3.47 -4.04 -17.96
N GLU A 231 2.63 -5.08 -17.90
CA GLU A 231 1.18 -4.94 -18.04
C GLU A 231 0.47 -5.49 -16.80
N TYR A 232 -0.61 -4.80 -16.43
CA TYR A 232 -1.46 -5.18 -15.31
C TYR A 232 -2.91 -5.13 -15.72
N THR A 233 -3.57 -6.29 -15.73
CA THR A 233 -4.99 -6.42 -16.08
C THR A 233 -5.81 -6.73 -14.83
N PHE A 234 -6.85 -5.93 -14.58
CA PHE A 234 -7.78 -6.10 -13.47
C PHE A 234 -9.23 -5.96 -13.96
N ASN A 235 -10.20 -6.40 -13.16
CA ASN A 235 -11.62 -6.38 -13.55
C ASN A 235 -12.52 -6.03 -12.35
N PRO A 236 -12.87 -4.74 -12.16
CA PRO A 236 -13.58 -4.27 -10.97
C PRO A 236 -15.12 -4.40 -11.12
N THR A 237 -15.61 -5.43 -11.80
CA THR A 237 -17.03 -5.56 -12.18
C THR A 237 -17.86 -6.46 -11.27
N ASP A 238 -17.23 -7.18 -10.33
CA ASP A 238 -17.94 -8.14 -9.47
C ASP A 238 -18.91 -7.41 -8.53
N ILE A 239 -18.44 -6.35 -7.89
CA ILE A 239 -19.26 -5.49 -7.02
C ILE A 239 -18.89 -4.03 -7.30
N TRP A 240 -19.85 -3.26 -7.79
CA TRP A 240 -19.72 -1.81 -7.94
C TRP A 240 -20.64 -1.10 -6.96
N VAL A 241 -20.09 -0.22 -6.13
CA VAL A 241 -20.83 0.42 -5.05
C VAL A 241 -21.01 1.91 -5.25
N ILE A 242 -22.18 2.39 -4.85
CA ILE A 242 -22.59 3.79 -4.89
C ILE A 242 -22.99 4.22 -3.47
N PRO A 243 -22.12 4.96 -2.75
CA PRO A 243 -22.46 5.45 -1.42
C PRO A 243 -23.38 6.69 -1.50
N HIS A 244 -24.36 6.75 -0.59
CA HIS A 244 -25.26 7.88 -0.39
C HIS A 244 -25.17 8.35 1.06
N ILE A 245 -24.74 9.60 1.25
CA ILE A 245 -24.46 10.16 2.57
C ILE A 245 -25.73 10.81 3.15
N GLY A 246 -26.04 10.50 4.41
CA GLY A 246 -27.11 11.17 5.14
C GLY A 246 -27.44 10.50 6.45
N GLN A 247 -28.44 11.04 7.15
CA GLN A 247 -29.13 10.34 8.23
C GLN A 247 -30.29 9.56 7.61
N ILE A 248 -30.00 8.36 7.13
CA ILE A 248 -30.92 7.57 6.31
C ILE A 248 -31.43 6.39 7.16
N THR A 249 -32.74 6.16 7.22
CA THR A 249 -33.31 4.93 7.79
C THR A 249 -33.17 3.78 6.79
N ILE A 250 -33.32 2.52 7.22
CA ILE A 250 -33.19 1.41 6.27
C ILE A 250 -34.28 1.46 5.17
N GLU A 251 -35.49 1.91 5.47
CA GLU A 251 -36.58 2.03 4.49
C GLU A 251 -36.23 3.08 3.43
N GLN A 252 -35.66 4.20 3.87
CA GLN A 252 -35.16 5.22 2.96
C GLN A 252 -33.98 4.68 2.13
N ALA A 253 -33.08 3.90 2.72
CA ALA A 253 -31.99 3.25 1.99
C ALA A 253 -32.53 2.31 0.89
N VAL A 254 -33.55 1.50 1.22
CA VAL A 254 -34.24 0.64 0.25
C VAL A 254 -34.84 1.47 -0.89
N GLN A 255 -35.47 2.61 -0.59
CA GLN A 255 -36.02 3.50 -1.61
C GLN A 255 -34.94 4.13 -2.48
N ILE A 256 -33.87 4.65 -1.88
CA ILE A 256 -32.73 5.28 -2.57
C ILE A 256 -32.07 4.29 -3.54
N CYS A 257 -31.88 3.04 -3.13
CA CYS A 257 -31.31 2.01 -3.98
C CYS A 257 -32.30 1.42 -5.01
N GLY A 258 -33.57 1.85 -5.02
CA GLY A 258 -34.58 1.31 -5.93
C GLY A 258 -35.01 -0.13 -5.60
N GLY A 259 -34.87 -0.53 -4.33
CA GLY A 259 -35.25 -1.84 -3.83
C GLY A 259 -34.14 -2.50 -2.99
N ARG A 260 -34.54 -3.39 -2.07
CA ARG A 260 -33.61 -4.08 -1.16
C ARG A 260 -32.59 -4.97 -1.88
N ASN A 261 -32.93 -5.51 -3.04
CA ASN A 261 -32.01 -6.33 -3.85
C ASN A 261 -30.86 -5.53 -4.46
N ASN A 262 -31.01 -4.20 -4.54
CA ASN A 262 -29.98 -3.29 -5.02
C ASN A 262 -29.16 -2.70 -3.86
N MET A 263 -29.41 -3.12 -2.62
CA MET A 263 -28.51 -2.86 -1.50
C MET A 263 -27.46 -3.96 -1.41
N LEU A 264 -26.30 -3.66 -0.84
CA LEU A 264 -25.27 -4.68 -0.60
C LEU A 264 -25.61 -5.54 0.62
N SER A 265 -25.22 -6.81 0.56
CA SER A 265 -25.17 -7.67 1.74
C SER A 265 -24.03 -7.28 2.68
N ILE A 266 -24.15 -7.71 3.95
CA ILE A 266 -23.03 -7.64 4.91
C ILE A 266 -21.78 -8.29 4.32
N THR A 267 -21.91 -9.47 3.69
CA THR A 267 -20.78 -10.22 3.11
C THR A 267 -20.16 -9.54 1.88
N GLU A 268 -20.92 -8.76 1.12
CA GLU A 268 -20.38 -7.96 0.01
C GLU A 268 -19.60 -6.74 0.53
N LEU A 269 -19.96 -6.21 1.71
CA LEU A 269 -19.30 -5.07 2.35
C LEU A 269 -18.07 -5.48 3.18
N SER A 270 -18.18 -6.54 3.98
CA SER A 270 -17.12 -7.05 4.86
C SER A 270 -17.05 -8.57 4.84
N ASP A 271 -15.82 -9.11 4.85
CA ASP A 271 -15.52 -10.54 4.93
C ASP A 271 -15.17 -11.01 6.35
N SER A 272 -15.46 -10.17 7.34
CA SER A 272 -15.49 -10.56 8.75
C SER A 272 -16.29 -11.86 8.90
N PRO A 273 -15.82 -12.86 9.68
CA PRO A 273 -16.62 -14.04 10.01
C PRO A 273 -18.00 -13.68 10.60
N ARG A 274 -18.13 -12.50 11.23
CA ARG A 274 -19.40 -11.96 11.72
C ARG A 274 -20.41 -11.65 10.63
N SER A 275 -19.97 -11.43 9.40
CA SER A 275 -20.86 -11.33 8.25
C SER A 275 -21.64 -12.63 7.98
N TYR A 276 -21.18 -13.77 8.51
CA TYR A 276 -21.77 -15.09 8.30
C TYR A 276 -22.48 -15.66 9.54
N ASP A 277 -22.12 -15.19 10.75
CA ASP A 277 -22.73 -15.60 12.04
C ASP A 277 -23.31 -14.40 12.81
N PHE A 278 -24.13 -13.62 12.12
CA PHE A 278 -24.66 -12.36 12.65
C PHE A 278 -25.75 -12.54 13.74
N TYR A 279 -26.24 -13.77 13.95
CA TYR A 279 -27.22 -14.08 15.02
C TYR A 279 -26.56 -14.26 16.39
N ASN A 280 -25.24 -14.37 16.45
CA ASN A 280 -24.48 -14.53 17.70
C ASN A 280 -23.72 -13.25 18.10
N LEU A 281 -24.10 -12.08 17.55
CA LEU A 281 -23.47 -10.79 17.83
C LEU A 281 -23.70 -10.29 19.27
N SER A 282 -24.65 -10.87 20.02
CA SER A 282 -25.00 -10.46 21.38
C SER A 282 -24.29 -11.23 22.49
N SER A 283 -23.37 -12.15 22.17
CA SER A 283 -22.61 -12.87 23.22
C SER A 283 -21.59 -11.93 23.89
N PRO A 284 -21.49 -11.91 25.25
CA PRO A 284 -20.69 -10.94 26.01
C PRO A 284 -19.18 -10.89 25.73
N GLY A 285 -18.65 -11.82 24.95
CA GLY A 285 -17.23 -11.88 24.59
C GLY A 285 -16.97 -11.53 23.13
N HIS A 286 -17.69 -10.58 22.52
CA HIS A 286 -17.59 -10.30 21.08
C HIS A 286 -17.59 -8.80 20.79
N VAL A 287 -16.55 -8.11 21.25
CA VAL A 287 -16.48 -6.64 21.23
C VAL A 287 -15.86 -6.10 19.94
N SER A 288 -14.99 -6.86 19.25
CA SER A 288 -14.35 -6.45 18.00
C SER A 288 -14.59 -7.44 16.85
N ASN A 289 -14.78 -6.91 15.64
CA ASN A 289 -14.75 -7.67 14.40
C ASN A 289 -14.35 -6.76 13.23
N ALA A 290 -13.63 -7.29 12.25
CA ALA A 290 -13.08 -6.48 11.17
C ALA A 290 -12.97 -7.28 9.87
N TYR A 291 -12.90 -6.58 8.73
CA TYR A 291 -12.54 -7.22 7.47
C TYR A 291 -11.13 -7.82 7.55
N THR A 292 -10.85 -8.79 6.68
CA THR A 292 -9.49 -9.21 6.37
C THR A 292 -9.06 -8.56 5.06
N ARG A 293 -7.81 -8.07 4.95
CA ARG A 293 -7.32 -7.56 3.66
C ARG A 293 -7.15 -8.69 2.65
N GLN A 294 -8.14 -8.86 1.77
CA GLN A 294 -8.18 -9.95 0.81
C GLN A 294 -8.88 -9.56 -0.49
N ILE A 295 -8.32 -10.02 -1.61
CA ILE A 295 -8.85 -9.75 -2.95
C ILE A 295 -10.16 -10.52 -3.14
N GLY A 296 -11.21 -9.82 -3.59
CA GLY A 296 -12.43 -10.44 -4.08
C GLY A 296 -13.34 -11.09 -3.05
N LYS A 297 -13.14 -10.77 -1.76
CA LYS A 297 -14.02 -11.22 -0.68
C LYS A 297 -15.06 -10.18 -0.28
N SER A 298 -14.67 -8.91 -0.18
CA SER A 298 -15.56 -7.82 0.18
C SER A 298 -15.00 -6.48 -0.28
N VAL A 299 -15.86 -5.46 -0.42
CA VAL A 299 -15.44 -4.12 -0.84
C VAL A 299 -14.48 -3.50 0.18
N PHE A 300 -14.81 -3.55 1.47
CA PHE A 300 -13.97 -2.93 2.50
C PHE A 300 -12.70 -3.73 2.79
N GLY A 301 -12.74 -5.06 2.74
CA GLY A 301 -11.52 -5.89 2.85
C GLY A 301 -10.57 -5.63 1.68
N GLU A 302 -11.09 -5.44 0.47
CA GLU A 302 -10.27 -5.18 -0.69
C GLU A 302 -9.61 -3.78 -0.64
N TRP A 303 -10.41 -2.73 -0.40
CA TRP A 303 -9.97 -1.33 -0.48
C TRP A 303 -9.48 -0.72 0.85
N GLY A 304 -9.81 -1.29 2.01
CA GLY A 304 -9.33 -0.85 3.33
C GLY A 304 -10.13 0.29 3.94
N TRP A 305 -9.44 1.38 4.30
CA TRP A 305 -10.04 2.57 4.92
C TRP A 305 -10.92 3.36 3.94
N VAL A 306 -12.10 2.84 3.60
CA VAL A 306 -13.00 3.38 2.58
C VAL A 306 -13.83 4.55 3.14
N THR A 307 -13.19 5.70 3.27
CA THR A 307 -13.81 6.97 3.69
C THR A 307 -13.48 8.07 2.70
N LYS A 308 -14.11 9.26 2.82
CA LYS A 308 -13.71 10.43 2.01
C LYS A 308 -12.24 10.78 2.22
N ASP A 309 -11.70 10.55 3.41
CA ASP A 309 -10.32 10.88 3.70
C ASP A 309 -9.35 9.88 3.05
N GLY A 310 -9.71 8.58 3.01
CA GLY A 310 -8.91 7.56 2.33
C GLY A 310 -9.03 7.61 0.80
N TYR A 311 -10.17 8.08 0.29
CA TYR A 311 -10.47 8.23 -1.13
C TYR A 311 -11.12 9.61 -1.40
N PRO A 312 -10.31 10.67 -1.51
CA PRO A 312 -10.79 12.06 -1.63
C PRO A 312 -11.74 12.34 -2.80
N ASP A 313 -11.62 11.60 -3.89
CA ASP A 313 -12.42 11.79 -5.10
C ASP A 313 -13.76 11.01 -5.06
N SER A 314 -13.99 10.21 -4.02
CA SER A 314 -15.19 9.38 -3.88
C SER A 314 -16.36 10.10 -3.19
N ASN A 315 -17.55 9.50 -3.20
CA ASN A 315 -18.72 9.98 -2.45
C ASN A 315 -18.89 9.29 -1.08
N TRP A 316 -17.84 8.71 -0.53
CA TRP A 316 -17.87 8.16 0.83
C TRP A 316 -17.99 9.26 1.87
N ARG A 317 -18.52 8.91 3.05
CA ARG A 317 -18.63 9.84 4.18
C ARG A 317 -17.23 10.20 4.68
N LYS A 318 -17.01 11.49 4.95
CA LYS A 318 -15.83 11.97 5.67
C LYS A 318 -15.91 11.57 7.14
N MET A 319 -14.80 11.11 7.72
CA MET A 319 -14.75 10.87 9.15
C MET A 319 -14.79 12.23 9.87
N GLY A 320 -15.81 12.44 10.69
CA GLY A 320 -15.93 13.63 11.52
C GLY A 320 -15.11 13.46 12.82
N PRO A 321 -14.65 14.56 13.44
CA PRO A 321 -14.08 14.52 14.79
C PRO A 321 -15.13 14.17 15.86
N ASP A 322 -16.41 14.26 15.50
CA ASP A 322 -17.55 13.92 16.35
C ASP A 322 -17.75 12.39 16.31
N VAL A 323 -17.34 11.73 17.40
CA VAL A 323 -17.46 10.27 17.70
C VAL A 323 -18.90 9.75 17.76
N SER A 324 -19.83 10.43 17.09
CA SER A 324 -21.19 9.94 16.94
C SER A 324 -21.17 8.60 16.21
N SER A 325 -21.87 7.62 16.78
CA SER A 325 -21.89 6.20 16.40
C SER A 325 -22.44 5.88 15.00
N PHE A 326 -22.64 6.88 14.13
CA PHE A 326 -23.14 6.71 12.75
C PHE A 326 -22.10 7.07 11.68
N VAL A 327 -20.98 7.71 12.05
CA VAL A 327 -19.98 8.19 11.08
C VAL A 327 -19.24 7.01 10.50
N GLY A 328 -19.49 6.71 9.21
CA GLY A 328 -18.90 5.57 8.51
C GLY A 328 -19.76 4.32 8.48
N ASN A 329 -20.97 4.34 9.06
CA ASN A 329 -21.88 3.19 9.02
C ASN A 329 -22.69 3.21 7.73
N TYR A 330 -22.81 2.05 7.08
CA TYR A 330 -23.63 1.86 5.89
C TYR A 330 -24.60 0.70 6.10
N TRP A 331 -25.87 0.91 5.78
CA TRP A 331 -26.88 -0.14 5.85
C TRP A 331 -26.55 -1.30 4.91
N ALA A 332 -26.61 -2.51 5.46
CA ALA A 332 -26.67 -3.74 4.67
C ALA A 332 -28.14 -4.10 4.36
N LYS A 333 -28.34 -4.99 3.39
CA LYS A 333 -29.69 -5.41 2.95
C LYS A 333 -30.39 -6.35 3.95
N GLU A 334 -29.61 -7.06 4.77
CA GLU A 334 -30.12 -7.99 5.77
C GLU A 334 -30.82 -7.28 6.93
N ILE A 335 -31.76 -7.99 7.56
CA ILE A 335 -32.45 -7.59 8.79
C ILE A 335 -32.40 -8.73 9.78
N SER A 336 -32.46 -8.41 11.08
CA SER A 336 -32.49 -9.44 12.11
C SER A 336 -33.76 -10.29 11.96
N LYS A 337 -33.60 -11.62 12.03
CA LYS A 337 -34.73 -12.56 12.00
C LYS A 337 -35.41 -12.66 13.37
N ASP A 338 -34.64 -12.48 14.45
CA ASP A 338 -35.12 -12.60 15.82
C ASP A 338 -35.92 -11.36 16.25
N ASP A 339 -35.54 -10.20 15.71
CA ASP A 339 -36.31 -8.98 15.89
C ASP A 339 -36.22 -8.12 14.61
N PRO A 340 -37.28 -8.09 13.79
CA PRO A 340 -37.30 -7.33 12.55
C PRO A 340 -37.24 -5.82 12.77
N ARG A 341 -37.15 -5.36 14.03
CA ARG A 341 -36.83 -3.99 14.43
C ARG A 341 -35.33 -3.70 14.44
N TRP A 342 -34.46 -4.61 13.98
CA TRP A 342 -33.02 -4.37 13.93
C TRP A 342 -32.42 -4.63 12.55
N GLY A 343 -31.55 -3.71 12.14
CA GLY A 343 -30.81 -3.78 10.89
C GLY A 343 -29.31 -3.87 11.11
N PHE A 344 -28.62 -4.35 10.08
CA PHE A 344 -27.18 -4.46 10.10
C PHE A 344 -26.52 -3.28 9.40
N VAL A 345 -25.44 -2.81 9.99
CA VAL A 345 -24.56 -1.81 9.40
C VAL A 345 -23.16 -2.33 9.31
N VAL A 346 -22.42 -1.85 8.32
CA VAL A 346 -20.99 -2.12 8.20
C VAL A 346 -20.23 -0.81 8.20
N HIS A 347 -19.19 -0.75 9.01
CA HIS A 347 -18.28 0.38 9.06
C HIS A 347 -17.37 0.36 7.82
N SER A 348 -17.27 1.48 7.12
CA SER A 348 -16.49 1.56 5.87
C SER A 348 -14.97 1.64 6.07
N HIS A 349 -14.49 1.81 7.31
CA HIS A 349 -13.06 1.99 7.59
C HIS A 349 -12.36 0.71 8.09
N ASP A 350 -13.05 -0.12 8.86
CA ASP A 350 -12.54 -1.37 9.47
C ASP A 350 -13.37 -2.60 9.10
N GLY A 351 -14.53 -2.43 8.44
CA GLY A 351 -15.42 -3.53 8.08
C GLY A 351 -16.17 -4.12 9.26
N PHE A 352 -16.20 -3.43 10.40
CA PHE A 352 -16.94 -3.87 11.58
C PHE A 352 -18.43 -4.00 11.25
N VAL A 353 -18.99 -5.17 11.57
CA VAL A 353 -20.41 -5.47 11.44
C VAL A 353 -21.11 -5.14 12.76
N GLY A 354 -22.03 -4.18 12.71
CA GLY A 354 -22.83 -3.73 13.85
C GLY A 354 -24.32 -3.93 13.63
N ILE A 355 -25.09 -3.73 14.69
CA ILE A 355 -26.56 -3.80 14.69
C ILE A 355 -27.16 -2.50 15.21
N LEU A 356 -28.20 -2.00 14.54
CA LEU A 356 -28.89 -0.76 14.88
C LEU A 356 -30.42 -0.97 14.91
N PRO A 357 -31.14 -0.42 15.90
CA PRO A 357 -32.59 -0.53 15.97
C PRO A 357 -33.28 0.34 14.91
N TYR A 358 -34.50 -0.03 14.48
CA TYR A 358 -35.36 0.70 13.56
C TYR A 358 -36.40 1.58 14.26
N ASP A 359 -36.82 1.20 15.47
CA ASP A 359 -37.99 1.78 16.13
C ASP A 359 -37.61 2.68 17.31
N PHE A 360 -38.16 3.90 17.31
CA PHE A 360 -37.93 4.98 18.28
C PHE A 360 -38.42 4.66 19.69
N ILE A 361 -39.28 3.65 19.87
CA ILE A 361 -40.04 3.45 21.10
C ILE A 361 -39.17 3.01 22.31
N ASN A 362 -38.00 2.38 22.09
CA ASN A 362 -37.23 1.77 23.17
C ASN A 362 -35.77 2.27 23.33
N ALA A 363 -35.32 3.27 22.56
CA ALA A 363 -33.96 3.80 22.66
C ALA A 363 -33.95 5.34 22.72
N PRO A 364 -34.04 5.96 23.90
CA PRO A 364 -34.12 7.42 24.04
C PRO A 364 -32.83 8.17 23.67
N THR A 365 -31.77 7.47 23.24
CA THR A 365 -30.51 8.09 22.81
C THR A 365 -30.52 8.37 21.30
N TYR A 366 -31.03 9.56 20.98
CA TYR A 366 -31.11 10.36 19.73
C TYR A 366 -30.48 9.96 18.37
N ARG A 367 -29.67 8.90 18.16
CA ARG A 367 -28.97 8.68 16.87
C ARG A 367 -28.72 7.22 16.42
N THR A 368 -29.35 6.22 17.06
CA THR A 368 -29.09 4.80 16.73
C THR A 368 -29.91 4.26 15.55
N HIS A 369 -30.78 5.07 14.93
CA HIS A 369 -31.69 4.64 13.84
C HIS A 369 -31.23 5.02 12.43
N TYR A 370 -30.07 5.64 12.31
CA TYR A 370 -29.59 6.21 11.06
C TYR A 370 -28.21 5.68 10.71
N ALA A 371 -28.04 5.40 9.43
CA ALA A 371 -26.74 5.15 8.80
C ALA A 371 -26.76 5.77 7.41
N ASN A 372 -25.66 5.62 6.67
CA ASN A 372 -25.62 5.97 5.25
C ASN A 372 -26.22 4.82 4.42
N ALA A 373 -26.62 5.09 3.18
CA ALA A 373 -27.03 4.05 2.25
C ALA A 373 -25.88 3.69 1.30
N VAL A 374 -25.84 2.44 0.86
CA VAL A 374 -24.90 1.98 -0.17
C VAL A 374 -25.64 1.07 -1.13
N CYS A 375 -25.59 1.43 -2.41
CA CYS A 375 -26.31 0.74 -3.46
C CYS A 375 -25.33 -0.03 -4.36
N LYS A 376 -25.81 -1.12 -4.92
CA LYS A 376 -25.16 -1.95 -5.93
C LYS A 376 -25.60 -1.48 -7.32
N ASN A 377 -24.64 -1.31 -8.22
CA ASN A 377 -24.86 -1.05 -9.65
C ASN A 377 -24.30 -2.19 -10.49
#